data_AF-I0SBG4-F1
#
_entry.id   AF-I0SBG4-F1
#
_cell.length_a   1.000
_cell.length_b   1.000
_cell.length_c   1.000
_cell.angle_alpha   90.00
_cell.angle_beta   90.00
_cell.angle_gamma   90.00
#
_symmetry.space_group_name_H-M   'P 1'
#
loop_
_entity.id
_entity.type
_entity.pdbx_description
1 polymer ?
#
loop_
_entity_poly.entity_id
_entity_poly.type
_entity_poly.pdbx_seq_one_letter_code
_entity_poly.pdbx_strand_id
1 'polypeptide(L)'
;MKKLLTIVCFFVLCVGTITIHADELVDMAQKMYPDEKVNPINRPKSSLIVDANTGNILWQDNIDEVRDPASMSKLMTLYLVFEAIQQGKLSENTVIKATPRDQAIANIYEISNNKIVAGVDYTVSELITMTAVPSSNATTVMLANYLSNNDPDTFLDMMNAKAKELGMTNTKWFNASGAAAVSFKGLYTPQRYDNNAANQTTARDLAILGYHFVKNYPNILNYTNKPVVTVKKGTPYEETFETYNYSLPGARYAIKGVDGLKTGSSPRGAFNYIATIKRGKQRLISVIMGVGNWSDQDGEYYRHPFGNALIEKAYADYEYKKIFKAGEQTINGKRYNLSKDFYATVKKGASAKPVVENGVLKNDNGLKQLSSLIADGESVTDVKKRATSTVQSTIAKSNGKSLKQLFLDYYIFIAVPIVIFLLIIVFEIMRRKQKRIRRDHSDTRLSRRRKR
;
A
#
# COMPACT_ATOMS: atom_id res chain seq x y z
N MET A 1 -56.38 -37.21 -12.62
CA MET A 1 -56.20 -35.74 -12.64
C MET A 1 -55.84 -35.11 -11.28
N LYS A 2 -56.27 -35.63 -10.12
CA LYS A 2 -55.96 -35.02 -8.81
C LYS A 2 -54.55 -35.26 -8.24
N LYS A 3 -53.76 -36.21 -8.80
CA LYS A 3 -52.38 -36.50 -8.34
C LYS A 3 -51.28 -35.76 -9.13
N LEU A 4 -51.63 -35.11 -10.26
CA LEU A 4 -50.68 -34.36 -11.07
C LEU A 4 -50.58 -32.88 -10.64
N LEU A 5 -51.61 -32.35 -9.97
CA LEU A 5 -51.65 -30.96 -9.53
C LEU A 5 -50.82 -30.70 -8.26
N THR A 6 -50.62 -31.71 -7.42
CA THR A 6 -49.86 -31.59 -6.17
C THR A 6 -48.36 -31.52 -6.39
N ILE A 7 -47.85 -32.11 -7.49
CA ILE A 7 -46.41 -32.09 -7.81
C ILE A 7 -46.00 -30.76 -8.44
N VAL A 8 -46.90 -30.08 -9.15
CA VAL A 8 -46.61 -28.76 -9.74
C VAL A 8 -46.59 -27.66 -8.67
N CYS A 9 -47.45 -27.73 -7.64
CA CYS A 9 -47.39 -26.76 -6.52
C CYS A 9 -46.18 -26.93 -5.60
N PHE A 10 -45.57 -28.12 -5.52
CA PHE A 10 -44.36 -28.33 -4.71
C PHE A 10 -43.07 -27.92 -5.46
N PHE A 11 -43.09 -27.90 -6.79
CA PHE A 11 -41.94 -27.45 -7.59
C PHE A 11 -41.83 -25.92 -7.71
N VAL A 12 -42.92 -25.18 -7.49
CA VAL A 12 -42.92 -23.70 -7.49
C VAL A 12 -42.46 -23.12 -6.15
N LEU A 13 -42.48 -23.89 -5.06
CA LEU A 13 -41.99 -23.47 -3.74
C LEU A 13 -40.48 -23.69 -3.53
N CYS A 14 -39.80 -24.33 -4.47
CA CYS A 14 -38.34 -24.52 -4.48
C CYS A 14 -37.62 -23.62 -5.49
N VAL A 15 -38.28 -22.58 -6.02
CA VAL A 15 -37.55 -21.45 -6.59
C VAL A 15 -37.03 -20.67 -5.39
N GLY A 16 -35.82 -21.03 -4.96
CA GLY A 16 -35.10 -20.27 -3.94
C GLY A 16 -35.24 -18.79 -4.29
N THR A 17 -35.68 -18.00 -3.32
CA THR A 17 -35.69 -16.54 -3.45
C THR A 17 -34.28 -16.15 -3.89
N ILE A 18 -34.10 -15.86 -5.19
CA ILE A 18 -32.95 -15.12 -5.66
C ILE A 18 -33.17 -13.77 -4.99
N THR A 19 -32.53 -13.59 -3.84
CA THR A 19 -32.39 -12.26 -3.28
C THR A 19 -31.58 -11.53 -4.34
N ILE A 20 -32.27 -10.75 -5.17
CA ILE A 20 -31.64 -9.74 -6.00
C ILE A 20 -31.06 -8.76 -4.98
N HIS A 21 -29.85 -9.05 -4.50
CA HIS A 21 -29.06 -8.05 -3.81
C HIS A 21 -28.77 -7.02 -4.88
N ALA A 22 -29.50 -5.91 -4.81
CA ALA A 22 -29.19 -4.74 -5.59
C ALA A 22 -27.72 -4.38 -5.29
N ASP A 23 -26.95 -4.15 -6.35
CA ASP A 23 -25.52 -3.92 -6.23
C ASP A 23 -25.31 -2.52 -5.65
N GLU A 24 -25.04 -2.46 -4.34
CA GLU A 24 -24.95 -1.20 -3.57
C GLU A 24 -24.10 -0.15 -4.30
N LEU A 25 -23.00 -0.56 -4.94
CA LEU A 25 -22.11 0.35 -5.66
C LEU A 25 -22.75 0.92 -6.93
N VAL A 26 -23.44 0.10 -7.72
CA VAL A 26 -24.13 0.56 -8.94
C VAL A 26 -25.28 1.49 -8.57
N ASP A 27 -26.07 1.12 -7.57
CA ASP A 27 -27.20 1.92 -7.10
C ASP A 27 -26.75 3.29 -6.58
N MET A 28 -25.66 3.33 -5.80
CA MET A 28 -25.09 4.59 -5.33
C MET A 28 -24.58 5.46 -6.48
N ALA A 29 -23.91 4.87 -7.47
CA ALA A 29 -23.41 5.61 -8.62
C ALA A 29 -24.55 6.18 -9.47
N GLN A 30 -25.59 5.39 -9.76
CA GLN A 30 -26.79 5.83 -10.48
C GLN A 30 -27.55 6.91 -9.72
N LYS A 31 -27.69 6.77 -8.40
CA LYS A 31 -28.35 7.78 -7.57
C LYS A 31 -27.59 9.10 -7.56
N MET A 32 -26.26 9.06 -7.53
CA MET A 32 -25.43 10.26 -7.51
C MET A 32 -25.29 10.90 -8.89
N TYR A 33 -25.34 10.10 -9.97
CA TYR A 33 -25.18 10.54 -11.35
C TYR A 33 -26.28 9.93 -12.26
N PRO A 34 -27.55 10.36 -12.12
CA PRO A 34 -28.68 9.77 -12.85
C PRO A 34 -28.57 9.92 -14.38
N ASP A 35 -27.85 10.93 -14.85
CA ASP A 35 -27.71 11.23 -16.29
C ASP A 35 -26.55 10.46 -16.96
N GLU A 36 -25.64 9.85 -16.20
CA GLU A 36 -24.39 9.25 -16.71
C GLU A 36 -24.55 7.79 -17.18
N LYS A 37 -25.79 7.29 -17.33
CA LYS A 37 -26.12 5.94 -17.84
C LYS A 37 -25.23 4.82 -17.29
N VAL A 38 -24.82 4.92 -16.03
CA VAL A 38 -23.98 3.91 -15.37
C VAL A 38 -24.82 2.64 -15.20
N ASN A 39 -24.38 1.52 -15.76
CA ASN A 39 -25.10 0.25 -15.72
C ASN A 39 -24.30 -0.83 -14.97
N PRO A 40 -24.95 -1.93 -14.53
CA PRO A 40 -24.26 -3.07 -13.91
C PRO A 40 -23.11 -3.65 -14.75
N ILE A 41 -23.18 -3.58 -16.08
CA ILE A 41 -22.09 -3.99 -16.98
C ILE A 41 -20.83 -3.13 -16.83
N ASN A 42 -20.97 -1.86 -16.40
CA ASN A 42 -19.87 -0.93 -16.22
C ASN A 42 -19.19 -1.07 -14.85
N ARG A 43 -19.76 -1.87 -13.94
CA ARG A 43 -19.27 -2.03 -12.58
C ARG A 43 -17.77 -2.35 -12.54
N PRO A 44 -16.98 -1.70 -11.65
CA PRO A 44 -15.57 -2.05 -11.50
C PRO A 44 -15.40 -3.50 -11.10
N LYS A 45 -14.29 -4.11 -11.53
CA LYS A 45 -13.89 -5.46 -11.11
C LYS A 45 -13.31 -5.46 -9.70
N SER A 46 -12.60 -4.40 -9.33
CA SER A 46 -12.04 -4.22 -7.98
C SER A 46 -12.19 -2.78 -7.52
N SER A 47 -12.52 -2.57 -6.24
CA SER A 47 -12.62 -1.24 -5.63
C SER A 47 -12.20 -1.21 -4.16
N LEU A 48 -11.54 -0.14 -3.74
CA LEU A 48 -10.99 0.01 -2.40
C LEU A 48 -11.03 1.48 -1.95
N ILE A 49 -11.47 1.74 -0.72
CA ILE A 49 -11.31 3.04 -0.05
C ILE A 49 -10.51 2.84 1.24
N VAL A 50 -9.48 3.67 1.45
CA VAL A 50 -8.62 3.65 2.64
C VAL A 50 -8.56 5.03 3.28
N ASP A 51 -8.58 5.09 4.60
CA ASP A 51 -8.19 6.28 5.35
C ASP A 51 -6.65 6.40 5.37
N ALA A 52 -6.11 7.37 4.64
CA ALA A 52 -4.68 7.56 4.49
C ALA A 52 -4.00 8.05 5.78
N ASN A 53 -4.75 8.48 6.80
CA ASN A 53 -4.18 8.83 8.09
C ASN A 53 -3.80 7.59 8.89
N THR A 54 -4.57 6.50 8.76
CA THR A 54 -4.46 5.31 9.64
C THR A 54 -4.12 4.02 8.91
N GLY A 55 -4.40 3.92 7.61
CA GLY A 55 -4.33 2.65 6.87
C GLY A 55 -5.61 1.81 6.97
N ASN A 56 -6.65 2.30 7.64
CA ASN A 56 -7.92 1.56 7.77
C ASN A 56 -8.65 1.46 6.43
N ILE A 57 -9.04 0.24 6.05
CA ILE A 57 -9.91 -0.02 4.91
C ILE A 57 -11.35 0.32 5.28
N LEU A 58 -11.97 1.25 4.54
CA LEU A 58 -13.33 1.74 4.75
C LEU A 58 -14.35 1.09 3.82
N TRP A 59 -13.89 0.63 2.65
CA TRP A 59 -14.64 -0.13 1.66
C TRP A 59 -13.69 -1.07 0.94
N GLN A 60 -14.13 -2.30 0.62
CA GLN A 60 -13.34 -3.25 -0.15
C GLN A 60 -14.22 -4.16 -1.00
N ASP A 61 -13.79 -4.40 -2.23
CA ASP A 61 -14.37 -5.37 -3.15
C ASP A 61 -13.29 -5.88 -4.12
N ASN A 62 -13.07 -7.21 -4.15
CA ASN A 62 -12.04 -7.91 -4.92
C ASN A 62 -10.65 -7.24 -4.90
N ILE A 63 -10.25 -6.73 -3.74
CA ILE A 63 -9.08 -5.82 -3.64
C ILE A 63 -7.72 -6.49 -3.87
N ASP A 64 -7.70 -7.82 -3.88
CA ASP A 64 -6.52 -8.66 -4.11
C ASP A 64 -6.52 -9.33 -5.50
N GLU A 65 -7.49 -8.98 -6.37
CA GLU A 65 -7.51 -9.45 -7.77
C GLU A 65 -6.38 -8.80 -8.57
N VAL A 66 -5.55 -9.62 -9.22
CA VAL A 66 -4.44 -9.14 -10.06
C VAL A 66 -4.98 -8.62 -11.39
N ARG A 67 -4.67 -7.37 -11.72
CA ARG A 67 -5.14 -6.66 -12.91
C ARG A 67 -4.04 -5.82 -13.56
N ASP A 68 -4.26 -5.46 -14.82
CA ASP A 68 -3.45 -4.47 -15.53
C ASP A 68 -3.81 -3.05 -15.06
N PRO A 69 -2.89 -2.31 -14.40
CA PRO A 69 -3.14 -0.96 -13.94
C PRO A 69 -3.03 0.09 -15.05
N ALA A 70 -2.53 -0.30 -16.23
CA ALA A 70 -2.19 0.60 -17.31
C ALA A 70 -1.36 1.79 -16.80
N SER A 71 -1.70 3.02 -17.21
CA SER A 71 -0.92 4.22 -16.84
C SER A 71 -0.88 4.57 -15.34
N MET A 72 -1.64 3.90 -14.47
CA MET A 72 -1.41 4.05 -13.02
C MET A 72 -0.02 3.54 -12.60
N SER A 73 0.63 2.68 -13.41
CA SER A 73 2.05 2.30 -13.24
C SER A 73 3.00 3.48 -13.12
N LYS A 74 2.68 4.61 -13.77
CA LYS A 74 3.50 5.82 -13.74
C LYS A 74 3.65 6.37 -12.31
N LEU A 75 2.74 6.05 -11.40
CA LEU A 75 2.89 6.41 -9.99
C LEU A 75 4.11 5.74 -9.33
N MET A 76 4.47 4.52 -9.71
CA MET A 76 5.69 3.88 -9.19
C MET A 76 6.94 4.58 -9.74
N THR A 77 6.96 4.92 -11.02
CA THR A 77 8.04 5.71 -11.62
C THR A 77 8.18 7.07 -10.95
N LEU A 78 7.08 7.79 -10.76
CA LEU A 78 7.08 9.06 -10.05
C LEU A 78 7.50 8.89 -8.59
N TYR A 79 7.08 7.82 -7.90
CA TYR A 79 7.52 7.55 -6.53
C TYR A 79 9.05 7.46 -6.44
N LEU A 80 9.69 6.75 -7.38
CA LEU A 80 11.16 6.65 -7.46
C LEU A 80 11.82 8.00 -7.80
N VAL A 81 11.20 8.81 -8.66
CA VAL A 81 11.67 10.17 -8.98
C VAL A 81 11.64 11.05 -7.72
N PHE A 82 10.53 11.07 -6.99
CA PHE A 82 10.40 11.86 -5.75
C PHE A 82 11.33 11.36 -4.65
N GLU A 83 11.52 10.04 -4.54
CA GLU A 83 12.53 9.46 -3.65
C GLU A 83 13.95 9.93 -4.00
N ALA A 84 14.30 9.93 -5.28
CA ALA A 84 15.60 10.37 -5.74
C ALA A 84 15.80 11.89 -5.56
N ILE A 85 14.73 12.70 -5.67
CA ILE A 85 14.73 14.12 -5.29
C ILE A 85 15.00 14.28 -3.79
N GLN A 86 14.29 13.53 -2.94
CA GLN A 86 14.47 13.58 -1.49
C GLN A 86 15.89 13.16 -1.06
N GLN A 87 16.50 12.24 -1.81
CA GLN A 87 17.89 11.79 -1.62
C GLN A 87 18.94 12.74 -2.21
N GLY A 88 18.53 13.84 -2.86
CA GLY A 88 19.44 14.82 -3.47
C GLY A 88 20.14 14.33 -4.75
N LYS A 89 19.68 13.23 -5.36
CA LYS A 89 20.25 12.70 -6.63
C LYS A 89 19.85 13.53 -7.85
N LEU A 90 18.72 14.22 -7.76
CA LEU A 90 18.25 15.21 -8.71
C LEU A 90 17.36 16.23 -7.99
N SER A 91 16.91 17.25 -8.71
CA SER A 91 15.94 18.23 -8.24
C SER A 91 14.86 18.46 -9.28
N GLU A 92 13.78 19.14 -8.91
CA GLU A 92 12.72 19.54 -9.85
C GLU A 92 13.26 20.43 -10.99
N ASN A 93 14.36 21.16 -10.74
CA ASN A 93 15.02 22.04 -11.71
C ASN A 93 16.10 21.34 -12.54
N THR A 94 16.41 20.06 -12.26
CA THR A 94 17.36 19.31 -13.07
C THR A 94 16.85 19.24 -14.51
N VAL A 95 17.73 19.57 -15.45
CA VAL A 95 17.41 19.60 -16.87
C VAL A 95 17.80 18.29 -17.53
N ILE A 96 16.88 17.72 -18.30
CA ILE A 96 17.07 16.55 -19.15
C ILE A 96 16.87 17.00 -20.60
N LYS A 97 17.93 16.89 -21.41
CA LYS A 97 17.87 17.19 -22.84
C LYS A 97 17.23 16.03 -23.58
N ALA A 98 16.13 16.28 -24.29
CA ALA A 98 15.45 15.27 -25.07
C ALA A 98 16.32 14.80 -26.25
N THR A 99 16.28 13.51 -26.52
CA THR A 99 17.02 12.85 -27.60
C THR A 99 16.11 12.58 -28.82
N PRO A 100 16.69 12.25 -30.00
CA PRO A 100 15.89 11.76 -31.13
C PRO A 100 15.05 10.51 -30.79
N ARG A 101 15.53 9.66 -29.86
CA ARG A 101 14.78 8.50 -29.38
C ARG A 101 13.55 8.92 -28.58
N ASP A 102 13.66 9.91 -27.71
CA ASP A 102 12.53 10.40 -26.91
C ASP A 102 11.44 11.01 -27.80
N GLN A 103 11.85 11.81 -28.80
CA GLN A 103 10.94 12.33 -29.82
C GLN A 103 10.29 11.21 -30.64
N ALA A 104 11.03 10.16 -31.00
CA ALA A 104 10.47 9.01 -31.72
C ALA A 104 9.43 8.25 -30.87
N ILE A 105 9.67 8.08 -29.56
CA ILE A 105 8.68 7.50 -28.62
C ILE A 105 7.44 8.40 -28.53
N ALA A 106 7.64 9.71 -28.41
CA ALA A 106 6.55 10.69 -28.33
C ALA A 106 5.63 10.67 -29.57
N ASN A 107 6.14 10.26 -30.73
CA ASN A 107 5.39 10.14 -31.99
C ASN A 107 4.63 8.81 -32.14
N ILE A 108 4.70 7.89 -31.17
CA ILE A 108 3.91 6.65 -31.19
C ILE A 108 2.47 6.99 -30.74
N TYR A 109 1.54 7.04 -31.70
CA TYR A 109 0.15 7.45 -31.45
C TYR A 109 -0.68 6.39 -30.71
N GLU A 110 -0.27 5.11 -30.76
CA GLU A 110 -0.99 4.00 -30.13
C GLU A 110 -0.87 3.99 -28.59
N ILE A 111 0.05 4.79 -28.03
CA ILE A 111 0.25 4.95 -26.60
C ILE A 111 0.19 6.44 -26.23
N SER A 112 -0.34 6.75 -25.06
CA SER A 112 -0.51 8.14 -24.61
C SER A 112 0.84 8.89 -24.56
N ASN A 113 0.90 10.03 -25.25
CA ASN A 113 2.08 10.88 -25.37
C ASN A 113 1.69 12.34 -25.57
N ASN A 114 2.69 13.20 -25.47
CA ASN A 114 2.64 14.62 -25.85
C ASN A 114 3.88 14.93 -26.69
N LYS A 115 3.97 16.14 -27.25
CA LYS A 115 5.10 16.51 -28.11
C LYS A 115 6.40 16.61 -27.30
N ILE A 116 7.42 15.86 -27.74
CA ILE A 116 8.79 16.01 -27.27
C ILE A 116 9.68 16.33 -28.47
N VAL A 117 10.55 17.33 -28.34
CA VAL A 117 11.43 17.79 -29.43
C VAL A 117 12.87 17.51 -29.06
N ALA A 118 13.57 16.76 -29.90
CA ALA A 118 14.98 16.44 -29.71
C ALA A 118 15.83 17.71 -29.65
N GLY A 119 16.82 17.71 -28.75
CA GLY A 119 17.71 18.85 -28.47
C GLY A 119 17.13 19.86 -27.48
N VAL A 120 15.82 19.82 -27.20
CA VAL A 120 15.16 20.72 -26.23
C VAL A 120 15.39 20.24 -24.81
N ASP A 121 15.62 21.21 -23.94
CA ASP A 121 15.80 21.01 -22.50
C ASP A 121 14.44 21.03 -21.78
N TYR A 122 14.18 19.99 -20.99
CA TYR A 122 13.01 19.84 -20.15
C TYR A 122 13.43 19.70 -18.69
N THR A 123 12.80 20.45 -17.80
CA THR A 123 13.01 20.28 -16.35
C THR A 123 12.32 19.02 -15.84
N VAL A 124 12.82 18.44 -14.76
CA VAL A 124 12.16 17.31 -14.09
C VAL A 124 10.74 17.68 -13.66
N SER A 125 10.49 18.91 -13.22
CA SER A 125 9.14 19.42 -12.91
C SER A 125 8.19 19.31 -14.12
N GLU A 126 8.65 19.70 -15.30
CA GLU A 126 7.86 19.58 -16.54
C GLU A 126 7.63 18.12 -16.92
N LEU A 127 8.64 17.26 -16.77
CA LEU A 127 8.51 15.82 -17.04
C LEU A 127 7.56 15.14 -16.05
N ILE A 128 7.58 15.50 -14.76
CA ILE A 128 6.61 15.03 -13.76
C ILE A 128 5.20 15.47 -14.18
N THR A 129 5.03 16.74 -14.55
CA THR A 129 3.74 17.29 -15.00
C THR A 129 3.18 16.50 -16.20
N MET A 130 4.00 16.30 -17.23
CA MET A 130 3.61 15.56 -18.44
C MET A 130 3.38 14.05 -18.17
N THR A 131 4.12 13.47 -17.23
CA THR A 131 3.91 12.07 -16.79
C THR A 131 2.58 11.93 -16.03
N ALA A 132 2.27 12.88 -15.16
CA ALA A 132 1.11 12.82 -14.28
C ALA A 132 -0.21 13.17 -14.99
N VAL A 133 -0.22 14.24 -15.80
CA VAL A 133 -1.45 14.84 -16.34
C VAL A 133 -1.83 14.24 -17.70
N PRO A 134 -1.12 14.51 -18.82
CA PRO A 134 -1.41 13.88 -20.10
C PRO A 134 -0.91 12.44 -20.20
N SER A 135 -0.35 11.88 -19.13
CA SER A 135 0.00 10.46 -19.04
C SER A 135 1.06 9.99 -20.04
N SER A 136 2.01 10.88 -20.37
CA SER A 136 3.00 10.71 -21.42
C SER A 136 3.99 9.57 -21.16
N ASN A 137 4.08 8.64 -22.10
CA ASN A 137 5.02 7.51 -22.04
C ASN A 137 6.47 7.95 -22.32
N ALA A 138 6.69 8.86 -23.26
CA ALA A 138 8.02 9.41 -23.56
C ALA A 138 8.66 10.05 -22.32
N THR A 139 7.94 10.93 -21.63
CA THR A 139 8.46 11.61 -20.43
C THR A 139 8.67 10.65 -19.25
N THR A 140 7.83 9.62 -19.13
CA THR A 140 8.04 8.54 -18.15
C THR A 140 9.35 7.81 -18.42
N VAL A 141 9.63 7.46 -19.68
CA VAL A 141 10.88 6.78 -20.08
C VAL A 141 12.08 7.70 -19.94
N MET A 142 11.97 9.00 -20.23
CA MET A 142 13.04 9.97 -19.97
C MET A 142 13.44 10.01 -18.50
N LEU A 143 12.47 10.05 -17.58
CA LEU A 143 12.72 10.00 -16.14
C LEU A 143 13.33 8.66 -15.72
N ALA A 144 12.80 7.55 -16.24
CA ALA A 144 13.34 6.20 -15.98
C ALA A 144 14.81 6.08 -16.41
N ASN A 145 15.11 6.48 -17.65
CA ASN A 145 16.45 6.45 -18.23
C ASN A 145 17.43 7.33 -17.43
N TYR A 146 16.99 8.50 -16.96
CA TYR A 146 17.83 9.35 -16.11
C TYR A 146 18.19 8.65 -14.80
N LEU A 147 17.23 7.99 -14.15
CA LEU A 147 17.46 7.29 -12.88
C LEU A 147 18.28 6.00 -13.01
N SER A 148 18.25 5.36 -14.18
CA SER A 148 18.90 4.06 -14.42
C SER A 148 20.10 4.12 -15.38
N ASN A 149 20.56 5.32 -15.75
CA ASN A 149 21.62 5.52 -16.74
C ASN A 149 21.33 4.84 -18.10
N ASN A 150 20.09 4.99 -18.59
CA ASN A 150 19.57 4.41 -19.85
C ASN A 150 19.49 2.87 -19.87
N ASP A 151 19.53 2.21 -18.72
CA ASP A 151 19.31 0.77 -18.61
C ASP A 151 17.85 0.49 -18.18
N PRO A 152 16.97 0.02 -19.09
CA PRO A 152 15.58 -0.29 -18.76
C PRO A 152 15.46 -1.46 -17.77
N ASP A 153 16.35 -2.46 -17.80
CA ASP A 153 16.26 -3.59 -16.87
C ASP A 153 16.61 -3.14 -15.45
N THR A 154 17.64 -2.30 -15.29
CA THR A 154 17.99 -1.70 -14.00
C THR A 154 16.84 -0.87 -13.44
N PHE A 155 16.13 -0.11 -14.28
CA PHE A 155 14.97 0.64 -13.83
C PHE A 155 13.83 -0.27 -13.34
N LEU A 156 13.55 -1.37 -14.05
CA LEU A 156 12.52 -2.32 -13.64
C LEU A 156 12.90 -3.08 -12.36
N ASP A 157 14.18 -3.36 -12.15
CA ASP A 157 14.67 -3.91 -10.88
C ASP A 157 14.39 -2.94 -9.73
N MET A 158 14.62 -1.63 -9.92
CA MET A 158 14.28 -0.61 -8.93
C MET A 158 12.79 -0.57 -8.61
N MET A 159 11.92 -0.60 -9.63
CA MET A 159 10.46 -0.61 -9.44
C MET A 159 9.99 -1.84 -8.65
N ASN A 160 10.48 -3.02 -9.01
CA ASN A 160 10.08 -4.27 -8.34
C ASN A 160 10.67 -4.39 -6.93
N ALA A 161 11.90 -3.92 -6.71
CA ALA A 161 12.48 -3.83 -5.37
C ALA A 161 11.67 -2.88 -4.48
N LYS A 162 11.26 -1.71 -5.02
CA LYS A 162 10.43 -0.76 -4.28
C LYS A 162 9.04 -1.33 -3.98
N ALA A 163 8.40 -2.01 -4.94
CA ALA A 163 7.12 -2.69 -4.69
C ALA A 163 7.22 -3.65 -3.50
N LYS A 164 8.27 -4.48 -3.45
CA LYS A 164 8.54 -5.39 -2.34
C LYS A 164 8.77 -4.66 -1.02
N GLU A 165 9.57 -3.59 -1.03
CA GLU A 165 9.85 -2.76 0.15
C GLU A 165 8.57 -2.16 0.76
N LEU A 166 7.65 -1.68 -0.09
CA LEU A 166 6.38 -1.11 0.35
C LEU A 166 5.36 -2.18 0.77
N GLY A 167 5.62 -3.46 0.50
CA GLY A 167 4.70 -4.56 0.80
C GLY A 167 3.62 -4.79 -0.28
N MET A 168 3.87 -4.36 -1.51
CA MET A 168 3.01 -4.62 -2.68
C MET A 168 3.26 -6.05 -3.21
N THR A 169 2.82 -7.06 -2.46
CA THR A 169 3.24 -8.46 -2.67
C THR A 169 2.62 -9.13 -3.91
N ASN A 170 1.58 -8.54 -4.50
CA ASN A 170 0.91 -9.05 -5.70
C ASN A 170 1.23 -8.19 -6.93
N THR A 171 2.30 -7.41 -6.87
CA THR A 171 2.72 -6.49 -7.92
C THR A 171 3.97 -6.98 -8.64
N LYS A 172 3.96 -6.89 -9.98
CA LYS A 172 5.13 -7.06 -10.83
C LYS A 172 5.12 -6.06 -11.98
N TRP A 173 6.18 -5.29 -12.08
CA TRP A 173 6.41 -4.31 -13.15
C TRP A 173 7.27 -4.94 -14.25
N PHE A 174 6.76 -4.95 -15.48
CA PHE A 174 7.41 -5.38 -16.71
C PHE A 174 7.82 -4.19 -17.60
N ASN A 175 7.31 -2.99 -17.31
CA ASN A 175 7.65 -1.75 -18.02
C ASN A 175 7.44 -0.53 -17.10
N ALA A 176 8.06 0.60 -17.45
CA ALA A 176 8.09 1.81 -16.63
C ALA A 176 6.76 2.60 -16.58
N SER A 177 5.85 2.40 -17.54
CA SER A 177 4.80 3.37 -17.82
C SER A 177 3.38 2.82 -17.87
N GLY A 178 3.21 1.51 -17.93
CA GLY A 178 1.94 0.81 -18.15
C GLY A 178 1.74 0.32 -19.58
N ALA A 179 2.38 0.94 -20.58
CA ALA A 179 2.39 0.41 -21.94
C ALA A 179 3.38 -0.77 -22.02
N ALA A 180 2.97 -1.90 -22.57
CA ALA A 180 3.88 -3.05 -22.75
C ALA A 180 5.09 -2.62 -23.60
N ALA A 181 6.28 -3.16 -23.29
CA ALA A 181 7.52 -2.71 -23.94
C ALA A 181 7.47 -2.88 -25.47
N VAL A 182 6.79 -3.92 -25.97
CA VAL A 182 6.55 -4.12 -27.41
C VAL A 182 5.85 -2.94 -28.08
N SER A 183 4.99 -2.19 -27.35
CA SER A 183 4.29 -1.01 -27.86
C SER A 183 5.23 0.17 -28.13
N PHE A 184 6.47 0.14 -27.62
CA PHE A 184 7.49 1.15 -27.90
C PHE A 184 8.26 0.90 -29.22
N LYS A 185 7.87 -0.12 -30.00
CA LYS A 185 8.41 -0.39 -31.34
C LYS A 185 9.95 -0.51 -31.37
N GLY A 186 10.52 -1.11 -30.32
CA GLY A 186 11.97 -1.31 -30.17
C GLY A 186 12.75 -0.13 -29.60
N LEU A 187 12.09 1.00 -29.30
CA LEU A 187 12.72 2.18 -28.70
C LEU A 187 12.91 2.07 -27.17
N TYR A 188 12.24 1.11 -26.54
CA TYR A 188 12.39 0.72 -25.14
C TYR A 188 12.31 -0.81 -25.05
N THR A 189 13.43 -1.45 -24.69
CA THR A 189 13.58 -2.92 -24.83
C THR A 189 14.34 -3.51 -23.63
N PRO A 190 13.68 -3.72 -22.48
CA PRO A 190 14.26 -4.53 -21.41
C PRO A 190 14.55 -5.95 -21.91
N GLN A 191 15.66 -6.53 -21.45
CA GLN A 191 16.14 -7.86 -21.84
C GLN A 191 15.78 -8.93 -20.82
N ARG A 192 15.61 -8.55 -19.53
CA ARG A 192 15.32 -9.48 -18.43
C ARG A 192 13.82 -9.66 -18.17
N TYR A 193 12.97 -8.91 -18.87
CA TYR A 193 11.52 -8.86 -18.66
C TYR A 193 10.76 -9.21 -19.94
N ASP A 194 9.57 -9.79 -19.81
CA ASP A 194 8.71 -10.10 -20.96
C ASP A 194 8.15 -8.80 -21.58
N ASN A 195 8.56 -8.52 -22.81
CA ASN A 195 8.16 -7.32 -23.53
C ASN A 195 6.68 -7.29 -23.95
N ASN A 196 5.97 -8.42 -23.91
CA ASN A 196 4.53 -8.52 -24.20
C ASN A 196 3.65 -8.49 -22.94
N ALA A 197 4.28 -8.58 -21.76
CA ALA A 197 3.56 -8.58 -20.50
C ALA A 197 3.08 -7.17 -20.17
N ALA A 198 1.81 -7.10 -19.73
CA ALA A 198 1.32 -5.93 -19.04
C ALA A 198 1.87 -5.92 -17.61
N ASN A 199 1.94 -4.73 -17.00
CA ASN A 199 2.19 -4.62 -15.57
C ASN A 199 1.06 -5.32 -14.79
N GLN A 200 1.38 -5.85 -13.61
CA GLN A 200 0.44 -6.58 -12.76
C GLN A 200 0.44 -5.96 -11.37
N THR A 201 -0.74 -5.72 -10.80
CA THR A 201 -0.94 -5.20 -9.44
C THR A 201 -2.36 -5.51 -8.97
N THR A 202 -2.70 -5.15 -7.73
CA THR A 202 -4.06 -5.21 -7.20
C THR A 202 -4.53 -3.82 -6.75
N ALA A 203 -5.82 -3.68 -6.42
CA ALA A 203 -6.33 -2.44 -5.83
C ALA A 203 -5.67 -2.15 -4.46
N ARG A 204 -5.44 -3.20 -3.66
CA ARG A 204 -4.70 -3.10 -2.39
C ARG A 204 -3.29 -2.56 -2.58
N ASP A 205 -2.53 -3.14 -3.50
CA ASP A 205 -1.14 -2.75 -3.72
C ASP A 205 -1.03 -1.31 -4.24
N LEU A 206 -1.93 -0.89 -5.15
CA LEU A 206 -1.98 0.50 -5.60
C LEU A 206 -2.38 1.46 -4.47
N ALA A 207 -3.25 1.06 -3.55
CA ALA A 207 -3.54 1.87 -2.37
C ALA A 207 -2.36 1.95 -1.40
N ILE A 208 -1.55 0.89 -1.27
CA ILE A 208 -0.28 0.91 -0.52
C ILE A 208 0.67 1.94 -1.15
N LEU A 209 0.85 1.89 -2.48
CA LEU A 209 1.64 2.88 -3.20
C LEU A 209 1.11 4.30 -2.97
N GLY A 210 -0.20 4.51 -3.14
CA GLY A 210 -0.85 5.79 -2.90
C GLY A 210 -0.66 6.29 -1.46
N TYR A 211 -0.77 5.41 -0.47
CA TYR A 211 -0.59 5.71 0.95
C TYR A 211 0.83 6.22 1.23
N HIS A 212 1.84 5.48 0.76
CA HIS A 212 3.23 5.89 0.94
C HIS A 212 3.55 7.15 0.14
N PHE A 213 2.99 7.32 -1.05
CA PHE A 213 3.27 8.50 -1.87
C PHE A 213 2.76 9.78 -1.19
N VAL A 214 1.49 9.82 -0.78
CA VAL A 214 0.94 11.02 -0.11
C VAL A 214 1.55 11.29 1.26
N LYS A 215 2.10 10.27 1.91
CA LYS A 215 2.74 10.38 3.24
C LYS A 215 4.20 10.82 3.16
N ASN A 216 4.96 10.21 2.26
CA ASN A 216 6.41 10.43 2.16
C ASN A 216 6.74 11.60 1.24
N TYR A 217 5.99 11.76 0.14
CA TYR A 217 6.26 12.77 -0.90
C TYR A 217 4.98 13.52 -1.29
N PRO A 218 4.35 14.26 -0.35
CA PRO A 218 3.06 14.94 -0.59
C PRO A 218 3.11 15.99 -1.71
N ASN A 219 4.30 16.44 -2.12
CA ASN A 219 4.48 17.40 -3.20
C ASN A 219 3.97 16.90 -4.56
N ILE A 220 3.77 15.59 -4.76
CA ILE A 220 3.08 15.06 -5.96
C ILE A 220 1.69 15.67 -6.16
N LEU A 221 1.03 16.07 -5.07
CA LEU A 221 -0.30 16.70 -5.13
C LEU A 221 -0.26 18.07 -5.80
N ASN A 222 0.89 18.77 -5.81
CA ASN A 222 1.04 20.04 -6.54
C ASN A 222 0.97 19.85 -8.07
N TYR A 223 1.22 18.63 -8.55
CA TYR A 223 1.20 18.27 -9.98
C TYR A 223 -0.13 17.66 -10.41
N THR A 224 -0.89 17.08 -9.46
CA THR A 224 -2.09 16.27 -9.76
C THR A 224 -3.40 16.92 -9.33
N ASN A 225 -3.35 18.13 -8.72
CA ASN A 225 -4.52 18.83 -8.20
C ASN A 225 -5.13 19.89 -9.13
N LYS A 226 -4.63 20.05 -10.36
CA LYS A 226 -5.12 21.05 -11.31
C LYS A 226 -5.86 20.39 -12.47
N PRO A 227 -7.03 20.92 -12.89
CA PRO A 227 -7.73 20.42 -14.06
C PRO A 227 -7.05 20.79 -15.38
N VAL A 228 -6.24 21.85 -15.39
CA VAL A 228 -5.48 22.31 -16.55
C VAL A 228 -4.06 22.64 -16.11
N VAL A 229 -3.07 22.19 -16.88
CA VAL A 229 -1.65 22.50 -16.67
C VAL A 229 -1.00 22.93 -17.98
N THR A 230 -0.02 23.83 -17.89
CA THR A 230 0.79 24.27 -19.04
C THR A 230 2.25 24.03 -18.73
N VAL A 231 2.97 23.45 -19.69
CA VAL A 231 4.43 23.24 -19.62
C VAL A 231 5.12 24.09 -20.68
N LYS A 232 6.44 24.34 -20.52
CA LYS A 232 7.23 25.10 -21.49
C LYS A 232 6.64 26.50 -21.81
N LYS A 233 5.96 27.10 -20.83
CA LYS A 233 5.22 28.36 -20.98
C LYS A 233 6.10 29.49 -21.50
N GLY A 234 5.63 30.23 -22.49
CA GLY A 234 6.34 31.34 -23.13
C GLY A 234 7.46 30.90 -24.08
N THR A 235 7.53 29.62 -24.44
CA THR A 235 8.50 29.09 -25.41
C THR A 235 7.79 28.56 -26.66
N PRO A 236 8.51 28.34 -27.78
CA PRO A 236 7.95 27.69 -28.97
C PRO A 236 7.47 26.23 -28.77
N TYR A 237 7.67 25.67 -27.57
CA TYR A 237 7.31 24.30 -27.20
C TYR A 237 6.20 24.25 -26.15
N GLU A 238 5.49 25.37 -25.90
CA GLU A 238 4.38 25.44 -24.96
C GLU A 238 3.28 24.42 -25.31
N GLU A 239 2.85 23.64 -24.32
CA GLU A 239 1.70 22.74 -24.42
C GLU A 239 0.81 22.91 -23.19
N THR A 240 -0.51 22.92 -23.41
CA THR A 240 -1.52 22.93 -22.34
C THR A 240 -2.32 21.64 -22.38
N PHE A 241 -2.52 21.03 -21.22
CA PHE A 241 -3.20 19.75 -21.07
C PHE A 241 -4.36 19.86 -20.09
N GLU A 242 -5.46 19.24 -20.44
CA GLU A 242 -6.57 18.99 -19.52
C GLU A 242 -6.37 17.65 -18.80
N THR A 243 -6.87 17.57 -17.58
CA THR A 243 -6.80 16.37 -16.76
C THR A 243 -7.77 15.29 -17.25
N TYR A 244 -7.35 14.02 -17.16
CA TYR A 244 -8.24 12.87 -17.29
C TYR A 244 -8.90 12.47 -15.97
N ASN A 245 -8.47 13.08 -14.85
CA ASN A 245 -9.10 12.89 -13.54
C ASN A 245 -10.27 13.87 -13.39
N TYR A 246 -11.43 13.44 -13.87
CA TYR A 246 -12.62 14.28 -13.90
C TYR A 246 -13.26 14.48 -12.52
N SER A 247 -12.76 13.84 -11.47
CA SER A 247 -13.21 14.07 -10.09
C SER A 247 -12.57 15.33 -9.46
N LEU A 248 -11.54 15.91 -10.09
CA LEU A 248 -10.89 17.12 -9.59
C LEU A 248 -11.84 18.32 -9.54
N PRO A 249 -11.71 19.23 -8.54
CA PRO A 249 -12.44 20.50 -8.54
C PRO A 249 -12.23 21.27 -9.86
N GLY A 250 -13.33 21.68 -10.48
CA GLY A 250 -13.32 22.36 -11.78
C GLY A 250 -13.37 21.43 -13.01
N ALA A 251 -13.35 20.11 -12.83
CA ALA A 251 -13.55 19.13 -13.91
C ALA A 251 -14.99 18.57 -13.93
N ARG A 252 -15.30 17.73 -14.93
CA ARG A 252 -16.67 17.25 -15.25
C ARG A 252 -17.45 16.64 -14.09
N TYR A 253 -16.79 15.87 -13.21
CA TYR A 253 -17.40 15.19 -12.06
C TYR A 253 -16.83 15.68 -10.73
N ALA A 254 -16.49 16.97 -10.67
CA ALA A 254 -15.84 17.58 -9.52
C ALA A 254 -16.50 17.20 -8.18
N ILE A 255 -15.71 16.60 -7.29
CA ILE A 255 -16.08 16.41 -5.89
C ILE A 255 -15.09 17.15 -5.00
N LYS A 256 -15.63 17.82 -3.97
CA LYS A 256 -14.84 18.71 -3.11
C LYS A 256 -13.73 17.93 -2.40
N GLY A 257 -12.51 18.46 -2.51
CA GLY A 257 -11.32 17.99 -1.80
C GLY A 257 -10.47 16.98 -2.57
N VAL A 258 -10.84 16.56 -3.79
CA VAL A 258 -9.97 15.73 -4.64
C VAL A 258 -8.77 16.56 -5.06
N ASP A 259 -7.57 15.99 -4.94
CA ASP A 259 -6.31 16.64 -5.26
C ASP A 259 -5.32 15.69 -5.97
N GLY A 260 -5.81 14.58 -6.52
CA GLY A 260 -5.01 13.61 -7.29
C GLY A 260 -5.78 12.32 -7.55
N LEU A 261 -5.16 11.24 -8.06
CA LEU A 261 -3.73 11.06 -8.31
C LEU A 261 -3.46 10.71 -9.78
N LYS A 262 -4.01 9.60 -10.27
CA LYS A 262 -3.70 9.11 -11.62
C LYS A 262 -4.78 8.20 -12.18
N THR A 263 -5.00 8.33 -13.48
CA THR A 263 -5.87 7.45 -14.27
C THR A 263 -5.05 6.45 -15.08
N GLY A 264 -5.67 5.36 -15.53
CA GLY A 264 -5.05 4.44 -16.46
C GLY A 264 -6.09 3.62 -17.20
N SER A 265 -5.89 3.42 -18.49
CA SER A 265 -6.74 2.55 -19.29
C SER A 265 -5.95 1.78 -20.33
N SER A 266 -6.38 0.56 -20.63
CA SER A 266 -5.79 -0.30 -21.65
C SER A 266 -6.81 -1.34 -22.13
N PRO A 267 -6.55 -2.00 -23.28
CA PRO A 267 -7.38 -3.11 -23.74
C PRO A 267 -7.56 -4.26 -22.73
N ARG A 268 -6.56 -4.49 -21.86
CA ARG A 268 -6.60 -5.56 -20.85
C ARG A 268 -7.12 -5.08 -19.49
N GLY A 269 -6.85 -3.83 -19.14
CA GLY A 269 -7.20 -3.23 -17.85
C GLY A 269 -8.59 -2.61 -17.82
N ALA A 270 -9.21 -2.35 -18.97
CA ALA A 270 -10.36 -1.47 -19.13
C ALA A 270 -10.05 -0.07 -18.55
N PHE A 271 -10.95 0.54 -17.77
CA PHE A 271 -10.74 1.88 -17.22
C PHE A 271 -10.51 1.83 -15.71
N ASN A 272 -9.41 2.45 -15.27
CA ASN A 272 -8.97 2.47 -13.89
C ASN A 272 -8.70 3.90 -13.44
N TYR A 273 -8.82 4.16 -12.14
CA TYR A 273 -8.19 5.33 -11.53
C TYR A 273 -7.90 5.15 -10.05
N ILE A 274 -6.94 5.94 -9.57
CA ILE A 274 -6.66 6.16 -8.17
C ILE A 274 -6.80 7.65 -7.85
N ALA A 275 -7.61 7.97 -6.85
CA ALA A 275 -7.78 9.33 -6.36
C ALA A 275 -7.36 9.49 -4.91
N THR A 276 -6.89 10.70 -4.58
CA THR A 276 -6.76 11.14 -3.19
C THR A 276 -7.59 12.38 -2.94
N ILE A 277 -8.17 12.44 -1.74
CA ILE A 277 -9.23 13.37 -1.38
C ILE A 277 -9.06 13.76 0.07
N LYS A 278 -9.02 15.05 0.40
CA LYS A 278 -8.91 15.52 1.78
C LYS A 278 -10.06 16.46 2.17
N ARG A 279 -10.72 16.14 3.28
CA ARG A 279 -11.74 17.00 3.92
C ARG A 279 -11.39 17.19 5.39
N GLY A 280 -11.08 18.42 5.78
CA GLY A 280 -10.55 18.71 7.10
C GLY A 280 -9.23 17.97 7.36
N LYS A 281 -9.20 17.12 8.40
CA LYS A 281 -8.02 16.32 8.76
C LYS A 281 -8.00 14.93 8.15
N GLN A 282 -9.12 14.47 7.58
CA GLN A 282 -9.23 13.15 6.98
C GLN A 282 -8.80 13.18 5.52
N ARG A 283 -7.88 12.29 5.14
CA ARG A 283 -7.52 12.04 3.76
C ARG A 283 -7.92 10.61 3.39
N LEU A 284 -8.61 10.46 2.27
CA LEU A 284 -8.94 9.16 1.70
C LEU A 284 -8.10 8.89 0.45
N ILE A 285 -7.89 7.60 0.18
CA ILE A 285 -7.40 7.08 -1.10
C ILE A 285 -8.47 6.16 -1.65
N SER A 286 -8.86 6.37 -2.90
CA SER A 286 -9.81 5.54 -3.65
C SER A 286 -9.10 4.88 -4.80
N VAL A 287 -9.23 3.57 -4.96
CA VAL A 287 -8.71 2.81 -6.11
C VAL A 287 -9.87 2.07 -6.76
N ILE A 288 -10.07 2.31 -8.05
CA ILE A 288 -11.11 1.69 -8.88
C ILE A 288 -10.43 1.06 -10.10
N MET A 289 -10.69 -0.23 -10.34
CA MET A 289 -10.07 -0.97 -11.44
C MET A 289 -11.11 -1.75 -12.26
N GLY A 290 -10.94 -1.76 -13.57
CA GLY A 290 -11.73 -2.58 -14.48
C GLY A 290 -13.15 -2.09 -14.70
N VAL A 291 -13.37 -0.78 -14.79
CA VAL A 291 -14.70 -0.23 -15.11
C VAL A 291 -15.02 -0.51 -16.58
N GLY A 292 -16.16 -1.15 -16.81
CA GLY A 292 -16.67 -1.46 -18.15
C GLY A 292 -15.76 -2.36 -18.99
N ASN A 293 -15.82 -2.14 -20.30
CA ASN A 293 -15.05 -2.86 -21.30
C ASN A 293 -14.31 -1.84 -22.17
N TRP A 294 -13.09 -2.15 -22.59
CA TRP A 294 -12.31 -1.31 -23.50
C TRP A 294 -13.04 -0.95 -24.81
N SER A 295 -13.93 -1.81 -25.32
CA SER A 295 -14.68 -1.50 -26.55
C SER A 295 -15.64 -0.30 -26.39
N ASP A 296 -16.03 0.01 -25.15
CA ASP A 296 -16.88 1.15 -24.80
C ASP A 296 -16.02 2.24 -24.17
N GLN A 297 -15.66 3.24 -24.99
CA GLN A 297 -14.75 4.30 -24.57
C GLN A 297 -15.37 5.28 -23.56
N ASP A 298 -16.70 5.26 -23.35
CA ASP A 298 -17.33 6.04 -22.30
C ASP A 298 -16.95 5.55 -20.89
N GLY A 299 -16.33 4.36 -20.78
CA GLY A 299 -15.71 3.89 -19.54
C GLY A 299 -14.67 4.85 -18.95
N GLU A 300 -14.05 5.71 -19.78
CA GLU A 300 -13.19 6.82 -19.35
C GLU A 300 -13.93 7.77 -18.39
N TYR A 301 -15.21 7.98 -18.64
CA TYR A 301 -16.09 8.83 -17.87
C TYR A 301 -16.72 8.05 -16.70
N TYR A 302 -17.30 6.86 -16.97
CA TYR A 302 -18.02 6.04 -15.99
C TYR A 302 -17.22 5.68 -14.75
N ARG A 303 -15.88 5.64 -14.81
CA ARG A 303 -15.06 5.30 -13.65
C ARG A 303 -15.20 6.28 -12.49
N HIS A 304 -15.43 7.56 -12.79
CA HIS A 304 -15.49 8.62 -11.79
C HIS A 304 -16.78 8.57 -10.97
N PRO A 305 -17.99 8.40 -11.54
CA PRO A 305 -19.20 8.14 -10.78
C PRO A 305 -19.08 7.06 -9.71
N PHE A 306 -18.49 5.91 -10.04
CA PHE A 306 -18.31 4.81 -9.08
C PHE A 306 -17.42 5.19 -7.90
N GLY A 307 -16.22 5.71 -8.16
CA GLY A 307 -15.33 6.05 -7.06
C GLY A 307 -15.77 7.30 -6.30
N ASN A 308 -16.41 8.28 -6.95
CA ASN A 308 -17.02 9.44 -6.28
C ASN A 308 -18.13 9.01 -5.32
N ALA A 309 -19.01 8.09 -5.73
CA ALA A 309 -20.04 7.53 -4.87
C ALA A 309 -19.45 6.83 -3.63
N LEU A 310 -18.38 6.04 -3.81
CA LEU A 310 -17.67 5.39 -2.70
C LEU A 310 -16.96 6.39 -1.77
N ILE A 311 -16.40 7.46 -2.32
CA ILE A 311 -15.78 8.53 -1.55
C ILE A 311 -16.82 9.23 -0.67
N GLU A 312 -17.98 9.59 -1.23
CA GLU A 312 -19.06 10.22 -0.47
C GLU A 312 -19.62 9.27 0.59
N LYS A 313 -19.82 7.98 0.26
CA LYS A 313 -20.21 6.96 1.23
C LYS A 313 -19.20 6.87 2.38
N ALA A 314 -17.90 6.82 2.08
CA ALA A 314 -16.88 6.73 3.12
C ALA A 314 -16.86 7.95 4.04
N TYR A 315 -17.04 9.16 3.50
CA TYR A 315 -17.18 10.37 4.31
C TYR A 315 -18.52 10.44 5.06
N ALA A 316 -19.57 9.80 4.57
CA ALA A 316 -20.85 9.70 5.28
C ALA A 316 -20.74 8.72 6.45
N ASP A 317 -20.11 7.57 6.24
CA ASP A 317 -20.04 6.47 7.20
C ASP A 317 -18.94 6.63 8.25
N TYR A 318 -17.84 7.32 7.93
CA TYR A 318 -16.66 7.42 8.77
C TYR A 318 -16.19 8.86 8.98
N GLU A 319 -15.47 9.07 10.08
CA GLU A 319 -14.77 10.33 10.37
C GLU A 319 -13.40 10.05 10.99
N TYR A 320 -12.42 10.90 10.70
CA TYR A 320 -11.14 10.93 11.39
C TYR A 320 -11.15 12.05 12.43
N LYS A 321 -11.27 11.68 13.71
CA LYS A 321 -11.45 12.64 14.81
C LYS A 321 -10.47 12.45 15.95
N LYS A 322 -10.27 13.53 16.71
CA LYS A 322 -9.46 13.52 17.92
C LYS A 322 -10.17 12.70 18.98
N ILE A 323 -9.49 11.70 19.54
CA ILE A 323 -9.99 10.88 20.65
C ILE A 323 -9.40 11.38 21.97
N PHE A 324 -8.11 11.67 21.99
CA PHE A 324 -7.44 12.22 23.16
C PHE A 324 -6.56 13.43 22.80
N LYS A 325 -6.41 14.35 23.76
CA LYS A 325 -5.40 15.41 23.67
C LYS A 325 -4.04 14.86 24.11
N ALA A 326 -2.97 15.53 23.69
CA ALA A 326 -1.64 15.31 24.25
C ALA A 326 -1.65 15.45 25.79
N GLY A 327 -0.69 14.79 26.46
CA GLY A 327 -0.54 14.79 27.92
C GLY A 327 -1.07 13.52 28.58
N GLU A 328 -1.29 13.59 29.89
CA GLU A 328 -1.76 12.47 30.70
C GLU A 328 -3.23 12.13 30.39
N GLN A 329 -3.49 10.89 30.03
CA GLN A 329 -4.80 10.35 29.70
C GLN A 329 -5.05 9.06 30.48
N THR A 330 -6.29 8.87 30.95
CA THR A 330 -6.72 7.59 31.53
C THR A 330 -7.40 6.76 30.43
N ILE A 331 -6.82 5.62 30.08
CA ILE A 331 -7.29 4.72 29.04
C ILE A 331 -7.47 3.34 29.66
N ASN A 332 -8.71 2.82 29.64
CA ASN A 332 -9.09 1.54 30.25
C ASN A 332 -8.57 1.37 31.69
N GLY A 333 -8.66 2.43 32.49
CA GLY A 333 -8.27 2.45 33.91
C GLY A 333 -6.76 2.61 34.18
N LYS A 334 -5.91 2.69 33.15
CA LYS A 334 -4.47 2.96 33.27
C LYS A 334 -4.12 4.35 32.75
N ARG A 335 -3.09 4.97 33.35
CA ARG A 335 -2.66 6.32 32.98
C ARG A 335 -1.48 6.26 32.03
N TYR A 336 -1.62 6.95 30.90
CA TYR A 336 -0.62 7.04 29.85
C TYR A 336 -0.32 8.51 29.56
N ASN A 337 0.93 8.80 29.20
CA ASN A 337 1.29 10.10 28.67
C ASN A 337 1.41 10.01 27.14
N LEU A 338 0.64 10.84 26.45
CA LEU A 338 0.64 10.96 25.00
C LEU A 338 1.51 12.15 24.60
N SER A 339 2.48 11.95 23.71
CA SER A 339 3.37 13.03 23.24
C SER A 339 2.66 14.03 22.30
N LYS A 340 1.54 13.64 21.71
CA LYS A 340 0.71 14.44 20.80
C LYS A 340 -0.75 14.01 20.88
N ASP A 341 -1.63 14.81 20.29
CA ASP A 341 -3.04 14.47 20.16
C ASP A 341 -3.21 13.12 19.44
N PHE A 342 -4.06 12.24 19.99
CA PHE A 342 -4.40 10.97 19.36
C PHE A 342 -5.68 11.12 18.54
N TYR A 343 -5.57 10.81 17.25
CA TYR A 343 -6.67 10.80 16.30
C TYR A 343 -6.92 9.39 15.81
N ALA A 344 -8.18 9.05 15.53
CA ALA A 344 -8.54 7.75 14.99
C ALA A 344 -9.69 7.87 13.99
N THR A 345 -9.71 6.94 13.03
CA THR A 345 -10.88 6.72 12.18
C THR A 345 -11.93 5.97 12.98
N VAL A 346 -13.15 6.50 13.01
CA VAL A 346 -14.31 5.89 13.65
C VAL A 346 -15.49 5.86 12.68
N LYS A 347 -16.37 4.86 12.83
CA LYS A 347 -17.67 4.89 12.20
C LYS A 347 -18.52 5.97 12.86
N LYS A 348 -19.17 6.84 12.09
CA LYS A 348 -20.04 7.89 12.64
C LYS A 348 -21.20 7.25 13.40
N GLY A 349 -21.55 7.86 14.54
CA GLY A 349 -22.51 7.31 15.48
C GLY A 349 -21.97 6.22 16.42
N ALA A 350 -20.75 5.72 16.20
CA ALA A 350 -20.09 4.79 17.12
C ALA A 350 -19.09 5.51 18.04
N SER A 351 -18.92 4.97 19.25
CA SER A 351 -17.86 5.40 20.17
C SER A 351 -16.51 4.81 19.76
N ALA A 352 -15.43 5.55 20.00
CA ALA A 352 -14.08 5.01 19.88
C ALA A 352 -13.83 3.93 20.94
N LYS A 353 -13.01 2.95 20.60
CA LYS A 353 -12.61 1.83 21.46
C LYS A 353 -11.09 1.85 21.59
N PRO A 354 -10.53 2.76 22.39
CA PRO A 354 -9.09 2.88 22.52
C PRO A 354 -8.49 1.67 23.24
N VAL A 355 -7.40 1.15 22.70
CA VAL A 355 -6.66 0.00 23.27
C VAL A 355 -5.18 0.32 23.25
N VAL A 356 -4.46 -0.01 24.33
CA VAL A 356 -3.00 0.12 24.39
C VAL A 356 -2.39 -1.28 24.37
N GLU A 357 -1.66 -1.58 23.31
CA GLU A 357 -0.94 -2.84 23.12
C GLU A 357 0.54 -2.55 22.88
N ASN A 358 1.41 -3.18 23.67
CA ASN A 358 2.87 -3.03 23.55
C ASN A 358 3.35 -1.56 23.50
N GLY A 359 2.72 -0.69 24.30
CA GLY A 359 3.06 0.74 24.36
C GLY A 359 2.56 1.56 23.17
N VAL A 360 1.67 1.02 22.34
CA VAL A 360 1.03 1.72 21.21
C VAL A 360 -0.46 1.84 21.49
N LEU A 361 -0.96 3.08 21.52
CA LEU A 361 -2.37 3.41 21.59
C LEU A 361 -3.00 3.31 20.19
N LYS A 362 -4.01 2.46 20.07
CA LYS A 362 -4.80 2.22 18.86
C LYS A 362 -6.28 2.43 19.13
N ASN A 363 -7.08 2.35 18.08
CA ASN A 363 -8.53 2.31 18.16
C ASN A 363 -9.04 1.01 17.55
N ASP A 364 -9.57 0.11 18.38
CA ASP A 364 -10.17 -1.16 17.94
C ASP A 364 -11.54 -0.90 17.29
N ASN A 365 -11.52 -0.46 16.04
CA ASN A 365 -12.72 -0.17 15.26
C ASN A 365 -13.21 -1.36 14.42
N GLY A 366 -12.56 -2.52 14.54
CA GLY A 366 -12.87 -3.71 13.72
C GLY A 366 -12.59 -3.53 12.21
N LEU A 367 -11.96 -2.43 11.80
CA LEU A 367 -11.58 -2.21 10.40
C LEU A 367 -10.28 -2.96 10.10
N LYS A 368 -10.18 -3.48 8.88
CA LYS A 368 -8.97 -4.14 8.41
C LYS A 368 -7.90 -3.11 8.09
N GLN A 369 -6.65 -3.43 8.41
CA GLN A 369 -5.50 -2.65 7.96
C GLN A 369 -5.21 -2.92 6.48
N LEU A 370 -4.74 -1.89 5.79
CA LEU A 370 -4.32 -1.96 4.39
C LEU A 370 -3.16 -2.94 4.20
N SER A 371 -2.16 -2.85 5.08
CA SER A 371 -0.96 -3.68 5.10
C SER A 371 -0.44 -3.81 6.53
N SER A 372 0.20 -4.92 6.87
CA SER A 372 0.89 -5.10 8.15
C SER A 372 2.10 -4.18 8.33
N LEU A 373 2.62 -3.62 7.23
CA LEU A 373 3.73 -2.65 7.26
C LEU A 373 3.26 -1.21 7.51
N ILE A 374 1.95 -0.96 7.49
CA ILE A 374 1.36 0.34 7.81
C ILE A 374 0.95 0.30 9.27
N ALA A 375 1.70 1.02 10.10
CA ALA A 375 1.40 1.14 11.52
C ALA A 375 0.14 1.98 11.73
N ASP A 376 -0.80 1.43 12.49
CA ASP A 376 -1.89 2.16 13.10
C ASP A 376 -1.57 2.48 14.57
N GLY A 377 -1.91 3.70 14.99
CA GLY A 377 -1.77 4.11 16.39
C GLY A 377 -0.57 5.00 16.68
N GLU A 378 -0.40 5.30 17.97
CA GLU A 378 0.59 6.24 18.48
C GLU A 378 1.28 5.70 19.73
N SER A 379 2.60 5.87 19.82
CA SER A 379 3.36 5.43 21.00
C SER A 379 2.96 6.23 22.25
N VAL A 380 2.85 5.52 23.38
CA VAL A 380 2.49 6.08 24.68
C VAL A 380 3.42 5.55 25.78
N THR A 381 3.57 6.31 26.85
CA THR A 381 4.36 5.90 28.02
C THR A 381 3.50 5.74 29.27
N ASP A 382 3.75 4.70 30.05
CA ASP A 382 3.05 4.49 31.33
C ASP A 382 3.41 5.59 32.32
N VAL A 383 2.39 6.26 32.88
CA VAL A 383 2.59 7.14 34.02
C VAL A 383 2.59 6.27 35.27
N LYS A 384 3.78 5.83 35.70
CA LYS A 384 3.95 5.16 37.00
C LYS A 384 3.27 6.02 38.08
N LYS A 385 2.42 5.41 38.92
CA LYS A 385 1.94 6.08 40.13
C LYS A 385 3.17 6.53 40.91
N ARG A 386 3.42 7.85 40.99
CA ARG A 386 4.16 8.40 42.13
C ARG A 386 3.34 7.94 43.33
N ALA A 387 3.87 7.01 44.11
CA ALA A 387 3.37 6.80 45.45
C ALA A 387 3.52 8.15 46.14
N THR A 388 2.41 8.81 46.43
CA THR A 388 2.38 9.91 47.38
C THR A 388 2.72 9.29 48.73
N SER A 389 4.01 9.16 49.01
CA SER A 389 4.50 8.92 50.35
C SER A 389 4.27 10.21 51.12
N THR A 390 3.12 10.31 51.79
CA THR A 390 3.01 11.14 52.99
C THR A 390 4.00 10.52 54.00
N VAL A 391 5.25 10.96 53.98
CA VAL A 391 6.23 10.55 55.00
C VAL A 391 5.93 11.40 56.23
N GLN A 392 5.03 10.90 57.06
CA GLN A 392 5.03 11.20 58.48
C GLN A 392 6.31 10.55 59.03
N SER A 393 7.19 11.37 59.60
CA SER A 393 8.46 10.91 60.15
C SER A 393 8.21 10.02 61.36
N THR A 394 8.21 8.71 61.14
CA THR A 394 8.44 7.73 62.21
C THR A 394 9.63 6.89 61.80
N ILE A 395 10.74 7.15 62.50
CA ILE A 395 11.97 6.36 62.42
C ILE A 395 11.63 4.94 62.89
N ALA A 396 11.68 3.98 61.98
CA ALA A 396 11.69 2.56 62.31
C ALA A 396 12.78 1.86 61.47
N LYS A 397 13.69 1.18 62.19
CA LYS A 397 14.92 0.52 61.71
C LYS A 397 14.66 -0.41 60.52
N SER A 398 15.44 -0.26 59.44
CA SER A 398 15.42 -1.17 58.30
C SER A 398 16.20 -2.47 58.59
N ASN A 399 15.54 -3.61 58.46
CA ASN A 399 16.20 -4.89 58.23
C ASN A 399 16.65 -4.97 56.76
N GLY A 400 17.83 -4.46 56.45
CA GLY A 400 18.50 -4.70 55.18
C GLY A 400 19.19 -6.06 55.20
N LYS A 401 18.98 -6.88 54.15
CA LYS A 401 19.76 -8.12 53.96
C LYS A 401 21.25 -7.78 53.85
N SER A 402 22.07 -8.52 54.58
CA SER A 402 23.53 -8.35 54.60
C SER A 402 24.14 -8.54 53.22
N LEU A 403 25.19 -7.76 52.90
CA LEU A 403 26.03 -7.91 51.70
C LEU A 403 26.48 -9.37 51.47
N LYS A 404 26.67 -10.16 52.52
CA LYS A 404 27.00 -11.60 52.40
C LYS A 404 25.90 -12.41 51.68
N GLN A 405 24.65 -12.01 51.81
CA GLN A 405 23.49 -12.70 51.22
C GLN A 405 23.37 -12.40 49.73
N LEU A 406 23.69 -11.17 49.30
CA LEU A 406 23.77 -10.80 47.89
C LEU A 406 24.93 -11.51 47.16
N PHE A 407 26.06 -11.73 47.84
CA PHE A 407 27.18 -12.50 47.29
C PHE A 407 26.88 -13.99 47.14
N LEU A 408 26.07 -14.57 48.04
CA LEU A 408 25.69 -15.99 47.98
C LEU A 408 24.73 -16.27 46.82
N ASP A 409 23.76 -15.38 46.58
CA ASP A 409 22.80 -15.51 45.49
C ASP A 409 23.49 -15.42 44.12
N TYR A 410 24.51 -14.55 43.97
CA TYR A 410 25.27 -14.42 42.73
C TYR A 410 26.12 -15.67 42.40
N TYR A 411 26.71 -16.31 43.42
CA TYR A 411 27.49 -17.53 43.22
C TYR A 411 26.65 -18.72 42.78
N ILE A 412 25.39 -18.81 43.23
CA ILE A 412 24.47 -19.89 42.83
C ILE A 412 24.13 -19.79 41.34
N PHE A 413 23.91 -18.56 40.81
CA PHE A 413 23.60 -18.36 39.39
C PHE A 413 24.77 -18.71 38.45
N ILE A 414 26.02 -18.65 38.91
CA ILE A 414 27.20 -19.00 38.10
C ILE A 414 27.63 -20.47 38.30
N ALA A 415 27.57 -20.99 39.52
CA ALA A 415 28.05 -22.33 39.82
C ALA A 415 27.14 -23.44 39.25
N VAL A 416 25.82 -23.24 39.29
CA VAL A 416 24.85 -24.26 38.84
C VAL A 416 25.01 -24.58 37.33
N PRO A 417 25.10 -23.60 36.40
CA PRO A 417 25.36 -23.90 34.99
C PRO A 417 26.68 -24.63 34.74
N ILE A 418 27.75 -24.28 35.48
CA ILE A 418 29.06 -24.91 35.33
C ILE A 418 29.03 -26.38 35.77
N VAL A 419 28.36 -26.68 36.88
CA VAL A 419 28.19 -28.07 37.36
C VAL A 419 27.36 -28.89 36.36
N ILE A 420 26.28 -28.33 35.82
CA ILE A 420 25.46 -29.00 34.79
C ILE A 420 26.31 -29.29 33.55
N PHE A 421 27.12 -28.34 33.10
CA PHE A 421 28.00 -28.51 31.94
C PHE A 421 29.06 -29.60 32.18
N LEU A 422 29.67 -29.63 33.37
CA LEU A 422 30.62 -30.68 33.74
C LEU A 422 29.97 -32.06 33.81
N LEU A 423 28.74 -32.17 34.32
CA LEU A 423 27.99 -33.42 34.34
C LEU A 423 27.67 -33.93 32.93
N ILE A 424 27.35 -33.04 31.99
CA ILE A 424 27.14 -33.39 30.58
C ILE A 424 28.44 -33.94 29.97
N ILE A 425 29.58 -33.30 30.24
CA ILE A 425 30.89 -33.78 29.77
C ILE A 425 31.21 -35.16 30.33
N VAL A 426 31.04 -35.37 31.64
CA VAL A 426 31.28 -36.66 32.30
C VAL A 426 30.37 -37.74 31.72
N PHE A 427 29.09 -37.44 31.52
CA PHE A 427 28.14 -38.36 30.90
C PHE A 427 28.56 -38.76 29.48
N GLU A 428 29.01 -37.81 28.66
CA GLU A 428 29.46 -38.09 27.30
C GLU A 428 30.76 -38.90 27.27
N ILE A 429 31.69 -38.65 28.21
CA ILE A 429 32.90 -39.47 28.39
C ILE A 429 32.53 -40.90 28.78
N MET A 430 31.63 -41.09 29.74
CA MET A 430 31.15 -42.42 30.16
C MET A 430 30.47 -43.17 29.01
N ARG A 431 29.64 -42.47 28.21
CA ARG A 431 28.97 -43.02 27.04
C ARG A 431 29.97 -43.48 25.98
N ARG A 432 31.03 -42.70 25.73
CA ARG A 432 32.13 -43.10 24.82
C ARG A 432 32.91 -44.31 25.34
N LYS A 433 33.15 -44.38 26.65
CA LYS A 433 33.84 -45.52 27.29
C LYS A 433 33.02 -46.81 27.19
N GLN A 434 31.71 -46.75 27.41
CA GLN A 434 30.81 -47.91 27.21
C GLN A 434 30.74 -48.36 25.74
N LYS A 435 30.76 -47.43 24.77
CA LYS A 435 30.84 -47.79 23.34
C LYS A 435 32.16 -48.48 22.96
N ARG A 436 33.30 -48.10 23.57
CA ARG A 436 34.59 -48.77 23.36
C ARG A 436 34.59 -50.19 23.95
N ILE A 437 34.10 -50.38 25.18
CA ILE A 437 34.01 -51.71 25.81
C ILE A 437 33.12 -52.67 25.00
N ARG A 438 32.01 -52.17 24.42
CA ARG A 438 31.15 -52.98 23.55
C ARG A 438 31.81 -53.38 22.22
N ARG A 439 32.74 -52.58 21.68
CA ARG A 439 33.50 -52.92 20.47
C ARG A 439 34.62 -53.94 20.76
N ASP A 440 35.34 -53.79 21.87
CA ASP A 440 36.38 -54.76 22.26
C ASP A 440 35.79 -56.15 22.57
N HIS A 441 34.58 -56.23 23.14
CA HIS A 441 33.88 -57.49 23.37
C HIS A 441 33.28 -58.13 22.10
N SER A 442 33.00 -57.37 21.04
CA SER A 442 32.61 -57.96 19.75
C SER A 442 33.81 -58.50 18.98
N ASP A 443 34.96 -57.83 19.04
CA ASP A 443 36.18 -58.27 18.34
C ASP A 443 36.87 -59.47 19.02
N THR A 444 36.79 -59.60 20.35
CA THR A 444 37.25 -60.82 21.05
C THR A 444 36.35 -62.03 20.85
N ARG A 445 35.05 -61.84 20.53
CA ARG A 445 34.15 -62.95 20.17
C ARG A 445 34.33 -63.40 18.71
N LEU A 446 34.72 -62.50 17.80
CA LEU A 446 35.01 -62.82 16.40
C LEU A 446 36.39 -63.49 16.22
N SER A 447 37.40 -63.15 17.04
CA SER A 447 38.72 -63.79 16.98
C SER A 447 38.76 -65.20 17.58
N ARG A 448 37.88 -65.52 18.54
CA ARG A 448 37.74 -66.89 19.10
C ARG A 448 36.93 -67.85 18.23
N ARG A 449 36.15 -67.35 17.25
CA ARG A 449 35.37 -68.17 16.31
C ARG A 449 36.13 -68.52 15.02
N ARG A 450 37.35 -67.99 14.82
CA ARG A 450 38.26 -68.31 13.70
C ARG A 450 39.45 -69.21 14.07
N LYS A 451 39.48 -69.75 15.30
CA LYS A 451 40.52 -70.68 15.81
C LYS A 451 39.94 -71.97 16.42
N ARG A 452 38.77 -72.41 15.97
CA ARG A 452 38.27 -73.77 16.16
C ARG A 452 37.68 -74.27 14.85
#